data_AF-A0A022KZV1-F1
#
_entry.id   AF-A0A022KZV1-F1
#
_cell.length_a   1.000
_cell.length_b   1.000
_cell.length_c   1.000
_cell.angle_alpha   90.00
_cell.angle_beta   90.00
_cell.angle_gamma   90.00
#
_symmetry.space_group_name_H-M   'P 1'
#
loop_
_entity.id
_entity.type
_entity.pdbx_description
1 polymer ?
#
loop_
_entity_poly.entity_id
_entity_poly.type
_entity_poly.pdbx_seq_one_letter_code
_entity_poly.pdbx_strand_id
1 'polypeptide(L)' 'MKVHASALKHGVGADDAVRAASWALWVEPLTDEEWPHRELRLGFDTGARLLETVVLTFESGDEMVIHAMPARRKYWDLLP' A
#
# COMPACT_ATOMS: atom_id res chain seq x y z
N MET A 1 4.43 3.97 -10.22
CA MET A 1 3.36 3.20 -9.54
C MET A 1 1.99 3.55 -10.13
N LYS A 2 1.20 2.55 -10.54
CA LYS A 2 -0.20 2.71 -11.00
C LYS A 2 -1.16 2.55 -9.81
N VAL A 3 -2.40 3.03 -9.95
CA VAL A 3 -3.47 2.83 -8.94
C VAL A 3 -4.66 2.19 -9.62
N HIS A 4 -5.03 0.99 -9.16
CA HIS A 4 -6.23 0.32 -9.64
C HIS A 4 -7.48 0.95 -9.01
N ALA A 5 -8.61 0.99 -9.75
CA ALA A 5 -9.84 1.63 -9.28
C ALA A 5 -10.36 1.05 -7.94
N SER A 6 -10.08 -0.21 -7.63
CA SER A 6 -10.44 -0.83 -6.35
C SER A 6 -9.76 -0.20 -5.14
N ALA A 7 -8.56 0.40 -5.32
CA ALA A 7 -7.82 1.03 -4.23
C ALA A 7 -8.55 2.27 -3.67
N LEU A 8 -9.42 2.89 -4.48
CA LEU A 8 -10.10 4.13 -4.12
C LEU A 8 -11.40 3.90 -3.33
N LYS A 9 -11.82 2.64 -3.16
CA LYS A 9 -13.12 2.27 -2.55
C LYS A 9 -13.29 2.73 -1.10
N HIS A 10 -12.20 3.03 -0.39
CA HIS A 10 -12.23 3.45 1.02
C HIS A 10 -12.00 4.97 1.21
N GLY A 11 -12.24 5.77 0.17
CA GLY A 11 -12.16 7.24 0.26
C GLY A 11 -10.74 7.79 0.33
N VAL A 12 -9.74 6.97 -0.03
CA VAL A 12 -8.35 7.40 -0.21
C VAL A 12 -8.17 7.85 -1.66
N GLY A 13 -7.64 9.06 -1.86
CA GLY A 13 -7.31 9.56 -3.19
C GLY A 13 -6.10 8.84 -3.81
N ALA A 14 -5.98 8.88 -5.14
CA ALA A 14 -4.88 8.21 -5.83
C ALA A 14 -3.50 8.73 -5.38
N ASP A 15 -3.33 10.05 -5.27
CA ASP A 15 -2.07 10.66 -4.84
C ASP A 15 -1.71 10.29 -3.39
N ASP A 16 -2.71 10.21 -2.50
CA ASP A 16 -2.54 9.78 -1.11
C ASP A 16 -2.10 8.31 -1.03
N ALA A 17 -2.74 7.44 -1.82
CA ALA A 17 -2.39 6.03 -1.91
C ALA A 17 -0.96 5.84 -2.44
N VAL A 18 -0.57 6.56 -3.50
CA VAL A 18 0.79 6.50 -4.06
C VAL A 18 1.81 7.04 -3.05
N ARG A 19 1.50 8.16 -2.37
CA ARG A 19 2.38 8.74 -1.34
C ARG A 19 2.67 7.71 -0.24
N ALA A 20 1.62 7.13 0.34
CA ALA A 20 1.76 6.15 1.42
C ALA A 20 2.50 4.88 0.97
N ALA A 21 2.22 4.38 -0.24
CA ALA A 21 2.84 3.16 -0.76
C ALA A 21 4.31 3.34 -1.20
N SER A 22 4.67 4.52 -1.71
CA SER A 22 6.03 4.80 -2.21
C SER A 22 7.00 5.18 -1.07
N TRP A 23 6.48 5.77 0.01
CA TRP A 23 7.23 6.20 1.18
C TRP A 23 6.82 5.40 2.42
N ALA A 24 6.69 4.09 2.23
CA ALA A 24 6.26 3.19 3.27
C ALA A 24 7.27 3.15 4.42
N LEU A 25 6.75 3.18 5.65
CA LEU A 25 7.52 2.96 6.88
C LEU A 25 7.72 1.46 7.16
N TRP A 26 6.79 0.64 6.67
CA TRP A 26 6.84 -0.81 6.79
C TRP A 26 6.38 -1.46 5.49
N VAL A 27 7.05 -2.54 5.11
CA VAL A 27 6.72 -3.38 3.96
C VAL A 27 6.73 -4.83 4.40
N GLU A 28 5.58 -5.50 4.31
CA GLU A 28 5.40 -6.91 4.66
C GLU A 28 5.00 -7.71 3.41
N PRO A 29 5.76 -8.74 3.01
CA PRO A 29 5.34 -9.63 1.93
C PRO A 29 4.12 -10.48 2.36
N LEU A 30 3.09 -10.52 1.51
CA LEU A 30 1.86 -11.28 1.75
C LEU A 30 1.96 -12.68 1.15
N THR A 31 2.76 -13.58 1.75
CA THR A 31 2.87 -15.06 1.48
C THR A 31 2.84 -15.58 0.03
N ASP A 32 2.87 -14.70 -0.97
CA ASP A 32 2.66 -15.04 -2.37
C ASP A 32 4.03 -15.24 -3.04
N GLU A 33 4.39 -16.50 -3.29
CA GLU A 33 5.66 -16.89 -3.93
C GLU A 33 5.66 -16.70 -5.45
N GLU A 34 4.48 -16.47 -6.06
CA GLU A 34 4.34 -16.23 -7.50
C GLU A 34 4.16 -14.74 -7.84
N TRP A 35 4.64 -14.35 -9.02
CA TRP A 35 4.45 -13.00 -9.55
C TRP A 35 2.99 -12.77 -10.01
N PRO A 36 2.43 -11.55 -9.84
CA PRO A 36 3.04 -10.42 -9.14
C PRO A 36 3.03 -10.62 -7.62
N HIS A 37 4.14 -10.29 -6.96
CA HIS A 37 4.22 -10.36 -5.50
C HIS A 37 3.30 -9.31 -4.87
N ARG A 38 2.74 -9.69 -3.72
CA ARG A 38 1.84 -8.84 -2.96
C ARG A 38 2.53 -8.36 -1.70
N GLU A 39 2.46 -7.06 -1.48
CA GLU A 39 3.04 -6.42 -0.30
C GLU A 39 1.97 -5.61 0.43
N LEU A 40 1.91 -5.77 1.75
CA LEU A 40 1.26 -4.82 2.64
C LEU A 40 2.27 -3.71 2.94
N ARG A 41 1.94 -2.48 2.59
CA ARG A 41 2.75 -1.31 2.91
C ARG A 41 2.01 -0.36 3.84
N LEU A 42 2.66 0.05 4.92
CA LEU A 42 2.15 1.07 5.84
C LEU A 42 2.91 2.37 5.61
N GLY A 43 2.21 3.48 5.41
CA GLY A 43 2.85 4.78 5.17
C GLY A 43 1.88 5.93 5.37
N PHE A 44 2.43 7.14 5.52
CA PHE A 44 1.63 8.35 5.65
C PHE A 44 1.23 8.89 4.28
N ASP A 45 -0.02 9.36 4.18
CA ASP A 45 -0.48 10.10 3.01
C ASP A 45 -0.03 11.57 3.02
N THR A 46 -0.55 12.38 2.09
CA THR A 46 -0.19 13.80 2.01
C THR A 46 -0.72 14.66 3.17
N GLY A 47 -1.69 14.14 3.93
CA GLY A 47 -2.30 14.77 5.10
C GLY A 47 -1.84 14.18 6.43
N ALA A 48 -0.74 13.42 6.46
CA ALA A 48 -0.21 12.74 7.64
C ALA A 48 -1.16 11.71 8.28
N ARG A 49 -2.10 11.16 7.53
CA ARG A 49 -2.90 9.99 7.96
C ARG A 49 -2.12 8.73 7.63
N LEU A 50 -1.99 7.84 8.60
CA LEU A 50 -1.38 6.53 8.37
C LEU A 50 -2.35 5.66 7.55
N LEU A 51 -1.90 5.22 6.38
CA LEU A 51 -2.63 4.33 5.51
C LEU A 51 -1.97 2.95 5.48
N GLU A 52 -2.81 1.93 5.31
CA GLU A 52 -2.36 0.63 4.82
C GLU A 52 -2.71 0.52 3.33
N THR A 53 -1.77 -0.01 2.56
CA THR A 53 -1.92 -0.24 1.11
C THR A 53 -1.52 -1.66 0.77
N VAL A 54 -2.15 -2.24 -0.26
CA VAL A 54 -1.65 -3.46 -0.89
C VAL A 54 -1.11 -3.11 -2.26
N VAL A 55 0.16 -3.41 -2.48
CA VAL A 55 0.89 -3.15 -3.72
C VAL A 55 1.20 -4.48 -4.40
N LEU A 56 0.91 -4.54 -5.70
CA LEU A 56 1.44 -5.56 -6.59
C LEU A 56 2.80 -5.08 -7.12
N THR A 57 3.83 -5.88 -6.91
CA THR A 57 5.14 -5.71 -7.54
C THR A 57 5.24 -6.75 -8.65
N PHE A 58 5.44 -6.32 -9.89
CA PHE A 58 5.54 -7.20 -11.05
C PHE A 58 7.00 -7.57 -11.32
N GLU A 59 7.23 -8.66 -12.05
CA GLU A 59 8.58 -9.09 -12.45
C GLU A 59 9.32 -8.01 -13.26
N SER A 60 8.59 -7.16 -13.99
CA SER A 60 9.13 -6.01 -14.70
C SER A 60 9.65 -4.88 -13.80
N GLY A 61 9.38 -4.94 -12.50
CA GLY A 61 9.59 -3.85 -11.54
C GLY A 61 8.47 -2.81 -11.54
N ASP A 62 7.44 -2.97 -12.38
CA ASP A 62 6.24 -2.15 -12.28
C ASP A 62 5.53 -2.39 -10.95
N GLU A 63 4.90 -1.35 -10.42
CA GLU A 63 4.13 -1.43 -9.18
C GLU A 63 2.70 -0.92 -9.39
N MET A 64 1.74 -1.56 -8.74
CA MET A 64 0.33 -1.14 -8.76
C MET A 64 -0.33 -1.26 -7.39
N VAL A 65 -0.89 -0.15 -6.88
CA VAL A 65 -1.73 -0.17 -5.68
C VAL A 65 -3.10 -0.75 -6.04
N ILE A 66 -3.50 -1.82 -5.34
CA ILE A 66 -4.80 -2.47 -5.53
C ILE A 66 -5.76 -2.30 -4.34
N HIS A 67 -5.25 -1.82 -3.21
CA HIS A 67 -6.00 -1.50 -2.01
C HIS A 67 -5.36 -0.33 -1.26
N ALA A 68 -6.16 0.60 -0.75
CA ALA A 68 -5.72 1.65 0.15
C ALA A 68 -6.85 2.00 1.14
N MET A 69 -6.53 2.11 2.42
CA MET A 69 -7.46 2.53 3.47
C MET A 69 -6.71 3.08 4.69
N PRO A 70 -7.37 3.79 5.62
CA PRO A 70 -6.77 4.11 6.92
C PRO A 70 -6.23 2.85 7.60
N ALA A 71 -4.99 2.91 8.07
CA ALA A 71 -4.30 1.75 8.64
C ALA A 71 -5.06 1.18 9.83
N ARG A 72 -5.37 -0.12 9.78
CA ARG A 72 -6.01 -0.82 10.88
C ARG A 72 -5.05 -0.92 12.06
N ARG A 73 -5.57 -0.71 13.27
CA ARG A 73 -4.79 -0.71 14.53
C ARG A 73 -3.95 -1.97 14.74
N LYS A 74 -4.39 -3.13 14.25
CA LYS A 74 -3.65 -4.40 14.35
C LYS A 74 -2.28 -4.41 13.66
N TYR A 75 -2.02 -3.46 12.76
CA TYR A 75 -0.74 -3.33 12.06
C TYR A 75 0.16 -2.24 12.66
N TRP A 76 -0.30 -1.51 13.66
CA TRP A 76 0.50 -0.44 14.26
C TRP A 76 1.71 -1.01 15.01
N ASP A 77 1.59 -2.22 15.55
CA ASP A 77 2.67 -2.92 16.23
C ASP A 77 3.78 -3.39 15.27
N LEU A 78 3.60 -3.23 13.95
CA LEU A 78 4.65 -3.47 12.94
C LEU A 78 5.53 -2.24 12.72
N LEU A 79 5.12 -1.06 13.21
CA LEU A 79 5.89 0.17 13.02
C LEU A 79 7.07 0.25 14.02
N PRO A 80 8.21 0.84 13.62
CA PRO A 80 9.39 0.99 14.48
C PRO A 80 9.21 2.00 15.61
#